data_AF-A0A9D7PLJ1-F1
#
_entry.id   AF-A0A9D7PLJ1-F1
#
_cell.length_a   1.000
_cell.length_b   1.000
_cell.length_c   1.000
_cell.angle_alpha   90.00
_cell.angle_beta   90.00
_cell.angle_gamma   90.00
#
_symmetry.space_group_name_H-M   'P 1'
#
loop_
_entity.id
_entity.type
_entity.pdbx_description
1 polymer ?
#
loop_
_entity_poly.entity_id
_entity_poly.type
_entity_poly.pdbx_seq_one_letter_code
_entity_poly.pdbx_strand_id
1 'polypeptide(L)'
;MLLRKRKASLEKEAKRLALIIEDYENKHIPMPEPDPIEVINYMMEQSQMSQKQLAEILGNKGNVSKILNKKRRLSIEMIRKLSENLHLPAEILIKEYPSA
;
A
#
# COMPACT_ATOMS: atom_id res chain seq x y z
N MET A 1 -38.00 -5.09 23.54
CA MET A 1 -37.45 -3.75 23.92
C MET A 1 -36.05 -3.83 24.55
N LEU A 2 -35.76 -4.79 25.45
CA LEU A 2 -34.46 -4.98 26.10
C LEU A 2 -33.27 -5.30 25.16
N LEU A 3 -33.46 -6.18 24.16
CA LEU A 3 -32.39 -6.55 23.22
C LEU A 3 -31.87 -5.36 22.39
N ARG A 4 -32.76 -4.43 22.01
CA ARG A 4 -32.37 -3.20 21.29
C ARG A 4 -31.55 -2.25 22.15
N LYS A 5 -31.92 -2.10 23.44
CA LYS A 5 -31.16 -1.28 24.40
C LYS A 5 -29.75 -1.86 24.64
N ARG A 6 -29.65 -3.19 24.76
CA ARG A 6 -28.36 -3.89 24.90
C ARG A 6 -27.48 -3.71 23.67
N LYS A 7 -28.04 -3.87 22.46
CA LYS A 7 -27.30 -3.65 21.20
C LYS A 7 -26.76 -2.22 21.09
N ALA A 8 -27.59 -1.21 21.39
CA ALA A 8 -27.17 0.18 21.36
C ALA A 8 -26.06 0.48 22.39
N SER A 9 -26.08 -0.15 23.56
CA SER A 9 -25.00 -0.04 24.55
C SER A 9 -23.69 -0.62 24.03
N LEU A 10 -23.73 -1.82 23.43
CA LEU A 10 -22.56 -2.48 22.87
C LEU A 10 -21.96 -1.69 21.68
N GLU A 11 -22.79 -1.12 20.81
CA GLU A 11 -22.31 -0.27 19.72
C GLU A 11 -21.60 0.98 20.25
N LYS A 12 -22.12 1.58 21.33
CA LYS A 12 -21.50 2.74 21.98
C LYS A 12 -20.16 2.37 22.61
N GLU A 13 -20.08 1.22 23.28
CA GLU A 13 -18.84 0.71 23.88
C GLU A 13 -17.79 0.36 22.82
N ALA A 14 -18.20 -0.30 21.72
CA ALA A 14 -17.31 -0.63 20.61
C ALA A 14 -16.74 0.63 19.94
N LYS A 15 -17.58 1.66 19.69
CA LYS A 15 -17.12 2.96 19.17
C LYS A 15 -16.12 3.63 20.12
N ARG A 16 -16.38 3.59 21.43
CA ARG A 16 -15.48 4.15 22.43
C ARG A 16 -14.14 3.42 22.43
N LEU A 17 -14.15 2.09 22.36
CA LEU A 17 -12.93 1.28 22.30
C LEU A 17 -12.14 1.57 21.02
N ALA A 18 -12.80 1.66 19.87
CA ALA A 18 -12.15 1.99 18.60
C ALA A 18 -11.41 3.34 18.66
N LEU A 19 -12.05 4.38 19.22
CA LEU A 19 -11.42 5.70 19.39
C LEU A 19 -10.19 5.66 20.32
N ILE A 20 -10.22 4.83 21.38
CA ILE A 20 -9.09 4.68 22.30
C ILE A 20 -7.94 3.95 21.61
N ILE A 21 -8.25 2.90 20.83
CA ILE A 21 -7.24 2.17 20.04
C ILE A 21 -6.60 3.12 19.03
N GLU A 22 -7.40 3.85 18.26
CA GLU A 22 -6.91 4.82 17.27
C GLU A 22 -6.00 5.89 17.91
N ASP A 23 -6.40 6.47 19.05
CA ASP A 23 -5.58 7.46 19.77
C ASP A 23 -4.26 6.87 20.27
N TYR A 24 -4.28 5.63 20.77
CA TYR A 24 -3.08 4.92 21.19
C TYR A 24 -2.16 4.61 20.01
N GLU A 25 -2.71 4.07 18.92
CA GLU A 25 -1.96 3.76 17.69
C GLU A 25 -1.33 5.03 17.11
N ASN A 26 -2.07 6.13 16.96
CA ASN A 26 -1.53 7.39 16.46
C ASN A 26 -0.36 7.94 17.30
N LYS A 27 -0.36 7.69 18.62
CA LYS A 27 0.70 8.15 19.53
C LYS A 27 1.91 7.23 19.59
N HIS A 28 1.70 5.93 19.45
CA HIS A 28 2.70 4.91 19.76
C HIS A 28 3.13 4.05 18.57
N ILE A 29 2.32 4.02 17.51
CA ILE A 29 2.53 3.24 16.29
C ILE A 29 2.50 4.22 15.11
N PRO A 30 3.65 4.83 14.75
CA PRO A 30 3.71 5.62 13.53
C PRO A 30 3.26 4.73 12.36
N MET A 31 2.26 5.19 11.59
CA MET A 31 1.85 4.46 10.39
C MET A 31 3.09 4.28 9.50
N PRO A 32 3.52 3.03 9.24
CA PRO A 32 4.67 2.82 8.38
C PRO A 32 4.33 3.40 7.02
N GLU A 33 5.20 4.27 6.52
CA GLU A 33 5.04 4.74 5.15
C GLU A 33 5.08 3.52 4.21
N PRO A 34 4.10 3.36 3.31
CA PRO A 34 4.04 2.19 2.47
C PRO A 34 5.27 2.13 1.56
N ASP A 35 5.97 0.99 1.57
CA ASP A 35 7.09 0.77 0.67
C ASP A 35 6.57 0.73 -0.78
N PRO A 36 7.13 1.52 -1.70
CA PRO A 36 6.67 1.58 -3.08
C PRO A 36 6.58 0.22 -3.76
N ILE A 37 7.53 -0.68 -3.46
CA ILE A 37 7.61 -2.00 -4.08
C ILE A 37 6.55 -2.93 -3.50
N GLU A 38 6.27 -2.82 -2.21
CA GLU A 38 5.16 -3.57 -1.58
C GLU A 38 3.81 -3.14 -2.17
N VAL A 39 3.61 -1.85 -2.40
CA VAL A 39 2.39 -1.34 -3.05
C VAL A 39 2.26 -1.85 -4.48
N ILE A 40 3.36 -1.88 -5.26
CA ILE A 40 3.36 -2.44 -6.61
C ILE A 40 3.00 -3.93 -6.56
N ASN A 41 3.62 -4.71 -5.67
CA ASN A 41 3.34 -6.14 -5.52
C ASN A 41 1.87 -6.38 -5.13
N TYR A 42 1.34 -5.58 -4.20
CA TYR A 42 -0.06 -5.64 -3.80
C TYR A 42 -0.98 -5.38 -5.00
N MET A 43 -0.74 -4.32 -5.77
CA MET A 43 -1.53 -4.03 -6.97
C MET A 43 -1.44 -5.14 -8.01
N MET A 44 -0.27 -5.73 -8.19
CA MET A 44 -0.10 -6.87 -9.08
C MET A 44 -0.93 -8.08 -8.61
N GLU A 45 -0.93 -8.37 -7.31
CA GLU A 45 -1.72 -9.45 -6.74
C GLU A 45 -3.23 -9.20 -6.91
N GLN A 46 -3.72 -8.01 -6.57
CA GLN A 46 -5.14 -7.65 -6.69
C GLN A 46 -5.64 -7.69 -8.14
N SER A 47 -4.78 -7.37 -9.09
CA SER A 47 -5.10 -7.38 -10.53
C SER A 47 -4.73 -8.67 -11.25
N GLN A 48 -4.23 -9.69 -10.53
CA GLN A 48 -3.68 -10.93 -11.11
C GLN A 48 -2.64 -10.66 -12.22
N MET A 49 -1.89 -9.56 -12.09
CA MET A 49 -0.92 -9.10 -13.08
C MET A 49 0.39 -9.89 -12.96
N SER A 50 0.86 -10.41 -14.08
CA SER A 50 2.16 -11.09 -14.16
C SER A 50 3.33 -10.10 -14.25
N GLN A 51 4.54 -10.54 -13.86
CA GLN A 51 5.77 -9.77 -14.08
C GLN A 51 6.04 -9.47 -15.57
N LYS A 52 5.53 -10.31 -16.48
CA LYS A 52 5.62 -10.08 -17.93
C LYS A 52 4.83 -8.85 -18.34
N GLN A 53 3.60 -8.70 -17.85
CA GLN A 53 2.76 -7.52 -18.11
C GLN A 53 3.36 -6.27 -17.47
N LEU A 54 3.90 -6.37 -16.26
CA LEU A 54 4.63 -5.26 -15.65
C LEU A 54 5.85 -4.84 -16.50
N ALA A 55 6.54 -5.81 -17.12
CA ALA A 55 7.65 -5.52 -18.02
C ALA A 55 7.23 -4.86 -19.34
N GLU A 56 6.01 -5.10 -19.80
CA GLU A 56 5.43 -4.40 -20.96
C GLU A 56 5.17 -2.93 -20.62
N ILE A 57 4.72 -2.63 -19.39
CA ILE A 57 4.59 -1.25 -18.88
C ILE A 57 5.96 -0.59 -18.77
N LEU A 58 6.94 -1.25 -18.13
CA LEU A 58 8.23 -0.64 -17.82
C LEU A 58 9.23 -0.68 -18.99
N GLY A 59 8.95 -1.42 -20.06
CA GLY A 59 9.76 -1.52 -21.27
C GLY A 59 11.07 -2.32 -21.15
N ASN A 60 11.36 -2.93 -19.98
CA ASN A 60 12.58 -3.73 -19.81
C ASN A 60 12.39 -4.87 -18.78
N LYS A 61 12.31 -6.11 -19.27
CA LYS A 61 12.17 -7.33 -18.44
C LYS A 61 13.28 -7.52 -17.41
N GLY A 62 14.53 -7.20 -17.77
CA GLY A 62 15.68 -7.34 -16.87
C GLY A 62 15.64 -6.38 -15.67
N ASN A 63 14.91 -5.27 -15.80
CA ASN A 63 14.77 -4.29 -14.73
C ASN A 63 13.64 -4.65 -13.76
N VAL A 64 12.57 -5.31 -14.21
CA VAL A 64 11.42 -5.65 -13.36
C VAL A 64 11.84 -6.49 -12.16
N SER A 65 12.54 -7.60 -12.38
CA SER A 65 12.99 -8.45 -11.28
C SER A 65 13.91 -7.71 -10.32
N LYS A 66 14.81 -6.85 -10.83
CA LYS A 66 15.69 -6.04 -9.97
C LYS A 66 14.91 -5.02 -9.14
N ILE A 67 13.90 -4.39 -9.70
CA ILE A 67 13.03 -3.42 -9.00
C ILE A 67 12.21 -4.13 -7.92
N LEU A 68 11.54 -5.24 -8.27
CA LEU A 68 10.71 -5.99 -7.32
C LEU A 68 11.52 -6.61 -6.17
N ASN A 69 12.80 -6.93 -6.42
CA ASN A 69 13.73 -7.38 -5.39
C ASN A 69 14.53 -6.24 -4.73
N LYS A 70 14.14 -4.97 -4.95
CA LYS A 70 14.80 -3.78 -4.41
C LYS A 70 16.30 -3.67 -4.75
N LYS A 71 16.78 -4.33 -5.81
CA LYS A 71 18.16 -4.21 -6.35
C LYS A 71 18.32 -3.06 -7.35
N ARG A 72 17.27 -2.27 -7.54
CA ARG A 72 17.24 -1.09 -8.42
C ARG A 72 16.15 -0.13 -7.96
N ARG A 73 16.49 1.16 -7.87
CA ARG A 73 15.52 2.23 -7.61
C ARG A 73 14.64 2.51 -8.84
N LEU A 74 13.39 2.90 -8.60
CA LEU A 74 12.50 3.42 -9.63
C LEU A 74 13.07 4.72 -10.21
N SER A 75 13.10 4.84 -11.54
CA SER A 75 13.36 6.13 -12.18
C SER A 75 12.08 6.95 -12.26
N ILE A 76 12.19 8.27 -12.46
CA ILE A 76 11.03 9.15 -12.65
C ILE A 76 10.14 8.67 -13.83
N GLU A 77 10.75 8.19 -14.90
CA GLU A 77 10.01 7.62 -16.04
C GLU A 77 9.21 6.38 -15.63
N MET A 78 9.80 5.48 -14.83
CA MET A 78 9.10 4.30 -14.31
C MET A 78 7.95 4.71 -13.39
N ILE A 79 8.15 5.69 -12.51
CA ILE A 79 7.11 6.21 -11.61
C ILE A 79 5.91 6.71 -12.40
N ARG A 80 6.13 7.50 -13.47
CA ARG A 80 5.02 7.98 -14.32
C ARG A 80 4.25 6.84 -14.96
N LYS A 81 4.95 5.88 -15.58
CA LYS A 81 4.30 4.71 -16.21
C LYS A 81 3.51 3.88 -15.21
N LEU A 82 4.05 3.65 -14.01
CA LEU A 82 3.36 2.91 -12.96
C LEU A 82 2.14 3.68 -12.44
N SER A 83 2.27 5.00 -12.26
CA SER A 83 1.14 5.83 -11.82
C SER A 83 -0.02 5.78 -12.80
N GLU A 84 0.28 5.90 -14.11
CA GLU A 84 -0.73 5.85 -15.17
C GLU A 84 -1.37 4.46 -15.33
N ASN A 85 -0.58 3.39 -15.26
CA ASN A 85 -1.07 2.04 -15.57
C ASN A 85 -1.64 1.29 -14.35
N LEU A 86 -1.12 1.56 -13.15
CA LEU A 86 -1.58 0.96 -11.90
C LEU A 86 -2.47 1.90 -11.09
N HIS A 87 -2.74 3.12 -11.56
CA HIS A 87 -3.53 4.13 -10.86
C HIS A 87 -3.00 4.45 -9.46
N LEU A 88 -1.67 4.39 -9.30
CA LEU A 88 -0.98 4.65 -8.04
C LEU A 88 -0.58 6.13 -7.95
N PRO A 89 -0.85 6.82 -6.82
CA PRO A 89 -0.33 8.16 -6.58
C PRO A 89 1.20 8.19 -6.67
N ALA A 90 1.74 9.16 -7.42
CA ALA A 90 3.19 9.32 -7.55
C ALA A 90 3.88 9.58 -6.20
N GLU A 91 3.17 10.21 -5.26
CA GLU A 91 3.64 10.46 -3.88
C GLU A 91 3.97 9.17 -3.11
N ILE A 92 3.29 8.07 -3.42
CA ILE A 92 3.62 6.76 -2.85
C ILE A 92 4.87 6.21 -3.51
N LEU A 93 4.96 6.32 -4.84
CA LEU A 93 6.03 5.72 -5.64
C LEU A 93 7.40 6.44 -5.53
N ILE A 94 7.41 7.72 -5.14
CA ILE A 94 8.63 8.52 -4.99
C ILE A 94 9.35 8.28 -3.66
N LYS A 95 8.70 7.60 -2.70
CA LYS A 95 9.27 7.34 -1.38
C LYS A 95 10.56 6.55 -1.49
N GLU A 96 11.51 6.87 -0.62
CA GLU A 96 12.76 6.13 -0.58
C GLU A 96 12.54 4.75 0.03
N TYR A 97 13.22 3.76 -0.55
CA TYR A 97 13.28 2.40 -0.01
C TYR A 97 14.72 1.89 -0.10
N PRO A 98 15.12 0.98 0.79
CA PRO A 98 16.45 0.38 0.75
C PRO A 98 16.69 -0.27 -0.61
N SER A 99 17.80 0.06 -1.27
CA SER A 99 18.22 -0.62 -2.48
C SER A 99 19.66 -1.11 -2.37
N ALA A 100 19.86 -2.41 -2.57
CA ALA A 100 21.17 -3.06 -2.58
C ALA A 100 21.91 -2.85 -3.90
#